data_AF-J3C642-F1
#
_entry.id   AF-J3C642-F1
#
_cell.length_a   1.000
_cell.length_b   1.000
_cell.length_c   1.000
_cell.angle_alpha   90.00
_cell.angle_beta   90.00
_cell.angle_gamma   90.00
#
_symmetry.space_group_name_H-M   'P 1'
#
loop_
_entity.id
_entity.type
_entity.pdbx_description
1 polymer ?
#
loop_
_entity_poly.entity_id
_entity_poly.type
_entity_poly.pdbx_seq_one_letter_code
_entity_poly.pdbx_strand_id
1 'polypeptide(L)'
;MKIKEILAKVDNISGNVNYWFIRTTYGEHFYEFTKGEYIAIGWDYFTLDEILKNNQSYIKNKIALQSKFDPENPRDKMKITSAYNKIKTFINLKKNDIVVVPSRNSNQLAFGRVIDDNAYEVSNLVENGTHFKRRKIEWIDIKNIKSLNPIFYQVKSNQHSISNIKRFAPYIDRVIGNLYKKGDETHFVLNIEKEENINFEDLRSLMDNINILINNINEDLGFNDNLDDFFVKINLQSKGTIELIKAGKSLAVLAFLLTAVSCGTLDNQDDIEIQKIINKNKKVLLQTGKDIDTLQVNTSELNNTFSNGK
;
A
#
# COMPACT_ATOMS: atom_id res chain seq x y z
N MET A 1 -10.03 20.30 12.79
CA MET A 1 -9.85 20.12 11.32
C MET A 1 -11.22 20.21 10.67
N LYS A 2 -11.38 20.97 9.59
CA LYS A 2 -12.66 21.14 8.89
C LYS A 2 -13.01 19.91 8.06
N ILE A 3 -14.29 19.71 7.74
CA ILE A 3 -14.73 18.57 6.91
C ILE A 3 -14.00 18.51 5.56
N LYS A 4 -13.83 19.65 4.88
CA LYS A 4 -13.08 19.71 3.61
C LYS A 4 -11.63 19.25 3.77
N GLU A 5 -11.00 19.56 4.89
CA GLU A 5 -9.63 19.14 5.20
C GLU A 5 -9.57 17.63 5.48
N ILE A 6 -10.56 17.08 6.21
CA ILE A 6 -10.69 15.62 6.43
C ILE A 6 -10.78 14.89 5.10
N LEU A 7 -11.65 15.35 4.19
CA LEU A 7 -11.85 14.70 2.89
C LEU A 7 -10.62 14.82 1.99
N ALA A 8 -9.85 15.90 2.11
CA ALA A 8 -8.61 16.09 1.35
C ALA A 8 -7.48 15.14 1.80
N LYS A 9 -7.53 14.64 3.06
CA LYS A 9 -6.54 13.69 3.60
C LYS A 9 -6.78 12.24 3.19
N VAL A 10 -7.86 11.93 2.47
CA VAL A 10 -8.11 10.57 1.97
C VAL A 10 -7.19 10.30 0.78
N ASP A 11 -6.23 9.40 0.96
CA ASP A 11 -5.28 9.02 -0.09
C ASP A 11 -6.00 8.44 -1.31
N ASN A 12 -5.69 8.94 -2.52
CA ASN A 12 -6.29 8.44 -3.75
C ASN A 12 -5.39 7.39 -4.42
N ILE A 13 -5.78 6.12 -4.32
CA ILE A 13 -5.17 5.02 -5.06
C ILE A 13 -5.91 4.89 -6.39
N SER A 14 -5.33 5.45 -7.45
CA SER A 14 -5.88 5.34 -8.81
C SER A 14 -6.13 3.88 -9.20
N GLY A 15 -7.28 3.60 -9.83
CA GLY A 15 -7.62 2.25 -10.32
C GLY A 15 -6.62 1.69 -11.35
N ASN A 16 -5.80 2.54 -11.97
CA ASN A 16 -4.79 2.18 -12.96
C ASN A 16 -3.42 1.80 -12.38
N VAL A 17 -3.28 1.82 -11.05
CA VAL A 17 -2.04 1.42 -10.36
C VAL A 17 -1.72 -0.05 -10.64
N ASN A 18 -0.45 -0.33 -10.96
CA ASN A 18 0.08 -1.69 -11.01
C ASN A 18 0.89 -1.99 -9.76
N TYR A 19 1.05 -3.28 -9.49
CA TYR A 19 1.74 -3.78 -8.31
C TYR A 19 2.84 -4.71 -8.78
N TRP A 20 4.06 -4.44 -8.33
CA TRP A 20 5.26 -5.11 -8.78
C TRP A 20 6.04 -5.68 -7.61
N PHE A 21 6.36 -6.97 -7.69
CA PHE A 21 7.34 -7.57 -6.80
C PHE A 21 8.71 -7.44 -7.45
N ILE A 22 9.66 -6.85 -6.74
CA ILE A 22 11.02 -6.65 -7.24
C ILE A 22 12.00 -7.32 -6.29
N ARG A 23 12.60 -8.41 -6.75
CA ARG A 23 13.53 -9.21 -5.96
C ARG A 23 14.95 -8.74 -6.20
N THR A 24 15.63 -8.32 -5.15
CA THR A 24 17.07 -8.04 -5.18
C THR A 24 17.86 -9.35 -5.14
N THR A 25 19.12 -9.32 -5.59
CA THR A 25 20.05 -10.46 -5.54
C THR A 25 20.13 -11.00 -4.12
N TYR A 26 19.46 -12.11 -3.83
CA TYR A 26 19.34 -12.72 -2.50
C TYR A 26 18.97 -11.78 -1.34
N GLY A 27 18.36 -10.62 -1.61
CA GLY A 27 18.06 -9.61 -0.59
C GLY A 27 19.21 -8.63 -0.28
N GLU A 28 20.35 -8.71 -0.96
CA GLU A 28 21.58 -7.95 -0.64
C GLU A 28 21.36 -6.43 -0.72
N HIS A 29 20.66 -5.97 -1.75
CA HIS A 29 20.42 -4.54 -1.96
C HIS A 29 19.20 -3.98 -1.19
N PHE A 30 18.58 -4.77 -0.31
CA PHE A 30 17.35 -4.36 0.37
C PHE A 30 17.52 -3.05 1.17
N TYR A 31 18.56 -2.98 2.01
CA TYR A 31 18.82 -1.79 2.82
C TYR A 31 19.34 -0.62 2.00
N GLU A 32 20.09 -0.91 0.93
CA GLU A 32 20.58 0.11 0.01
C GLU A 32 19.41 0.81 -0.70
N PHE A 33 18.44 0.03 -1.19
CA PHE A 33 17.27 0.54 -1.89
C PHE A 33 16.32 1.30 -0.95
N THR A 34 16.07 0.73 0.24
CA THR A 34 15.18 1.34 1.23
C THR A 34 15.75 2.64 1.80
N LYS A 35 17.04 2.67 2.19
CA LYS A 35 17.69 3.89 2.70
C LYS A 35 17.97 4.92 1.61
N GLY A 36 18.20 4.46 0.37
CA GLY A 36 18.49 5.33 -0.76
C GLY A 36 17.25 5.89 -1.47
N GLU A 37 16.04 5.46 -1.11
CA GLU A 37 14.78 5.87 -1.75
C GLU A 37 14.72 5.56 -3.25
N TYR A 38 15.27 4.41 -3.64
CA TYR A 38 15.25 3.97 -5.03
C TYR A 38 15.20 2.44 -5.16
N ILE A 39 14.86 1.99 -6.36
CA ILE A 39 15.11 0.62 -6.82
C ILE A 39 15.98 0.67 -8.08
N ALA A 40 16.74 -0.38 -8.32
CA ALA A 40 17.55 -0.51 -9.51
C ALA A 40 17.38 -1.88 -10.17
N ILE A 41 17.78 -1.95 -11.44
CA ILE A 41 17.87 -3.19 -12.19
C ILE A 41 19.29 -3.34 -12.75
N GLY A 42 19.77 -4.59 -12.84
CA GLY A 42 21.05 -4.90 -13.47
C GLY A 42 21.01 -4.81 -14.99
N TRP A 43 21.75 -5.71 -15.66
CA TRP A 43 22.05 -5.60 -17.10
C TRP A 43 22.74 -4.27 -17.42
N ASP A 44 23.80 -4.00 -16.65
CA ASP A 44 24.56 -2.75 -16.66
C ASP A 44 25.39 -2.53 -17.93
N TYR A 45 25.45 -3.51 -18.81
CA TYR A 45 25.95 -3.35 -20.18
C TYR A 45 24.96 -2.64 -21.12
N PHE A 46 23.76 -2.30 -20.65
CA PHE A 46 22.82 -1.41 -21.35
C PHE A 46 22.67 -0.07 -20.64
N THR A 47 22.72 1.01 -21.42
CA THR A 47 22.20 2.32 -21.01
C THR A 47 20.70 2.43 -21.30
N LEU A 48 20.01 3.35 -20.65
CA LEU A 48 18.62 3.70 -20.94
C LEU A 48 18.47 4.17 -22.38
N ASP A 49 19.42 4.97 -22.88
CA ASP A 49 19.40 5.45 -24.26
C ASP A 49 19.41 4.28 -25.26
N GLU A 50 20.27 3.28 -25.03
CA GLU A 50 20.31 2.08 -25.85
C GLU A 50 18.98 1.32 -25.80
N ILE A 51 18.36 1.18 -24.62
CA ILE A 51 17.10 0.42 -24.46
C ILE A 51 15.89 1.14 -25.08
N LEU A 52 15.91 2.47 -25.07
CA LEU A 52 14.82 3.31 -25.57
C LEU A 52 14.89 3.48 -27.09
N LYS A 53 16.09 3.62 -27.67
CA LYS A 53 16.27 3.88 -29.11
C LYS A 53 16.31 2.62 -29.96
N ASN A 54 16.69 1.47 -29.40
CA ASN A 54 16.84 0.24 -30.18
C ASN A 54 15.59 -0.64 -30.13
N ASN A 55 15.41 -1.45 -31.19
CA ASN A 55 14.31 -2.40 -31.28
C ASN A 55 14.57 -3.66 -30.43
N GLN A 56 13.51 -4.46 -30.26
CA GLN A 56 13.55 -5.70 -29.48
C GLN A 56 14.65 -6.69 -29.94
N SER A 57 14.88 -6.81 -31.26
CA SER A 57 15.86 -7.76 -31.80
C SER A 57 17.28 -7.38 -31.40
N TYR A 58 17.64 -6.10 -31.50
CA TYR A 58 18.93 -5.60 -31.05
C TYR A 58 19.18 -5.90 -29.57
N ILE A 59 18.21 -5.58 -28.71
CA ILE A 59 18.33 -5.80 -27.26
C ILE A 59 18.49 -7.29 -26.96
N LYS A 60 17.68 -8.16 -27.59
CA LYS A 60 17.80 -9.62 -27.39
C LYS A 60 19.14 -10.17 -27.88
N ASN A 61 19.66 -9.69 -29.00
CA ASN A 61 20.96 -10.12 -29.52
C ASN A 61 22.10 -9.70 -28.58
N LYS A 62 22.08 -8.45 -28.08
CA LYS A 62 23.09 -7.98 -27.11
C LYS A 62 23.00 -8.75 -25.79
N ILE A 63 21.79 -9.12 -25.33
CA ILE A 63 21.63 -10.03 -24.17
C ILE A 63 22.26 -11.39 -24.45
N ALA A 64 22.00 -11.98 -25.62
CA ALA A 64 22.54 -13.29 -26.00
C ALA A 64 24.08 -13.29 -25.98
N LEU A 65 24.70 -12.27 -26.58
CA LEU A 65 26.15 -12.09 -26.62
C LEU A 65 26.75 -11.95 -25.22
N GLN A 66 26.19 -11.06 -24.39
CA GLN A 66 26.73 -10.75 -23.07
C GLN A 66 26.55 -11.91 -22.07
N SER A 67 25.47 -12.68 -22.21
CA SER A 67 25.21 -13.85 -21.36
C SER A 67 25.76 -15.17 -21.94
N LYS A 68 26.44 -15.13 -23.09
CA LYS A 68 26.95 -16.33 -23.81
C LYS A 68 25.86 -17.38 -24.06
N PHE A 69 24.67 -16.91 -24.39
CA PHE A 69 23.50 -17.74 -24.66
C PHE A 69 23.39 -18.04 -26.15
N ASP A 70 23.03 -19.27 -26.48
CA ASP A 70 22.74 -19.67 -27.86
C ASP A 70 21.28 -19.32 -28.19
N PRO A 71 21.01 -18.37 -29.10
CA PRO A 71 19.64 -17.97 -29.44
C PRO A 71 18.86 -19.07 -30.19
N GLU A 72 19.54 -20.04 -30.79
CA GLU A 72 18.92 -21.20 -31.44
C GLU A 72 18.55 -22.29 -30.43
N ASN A 73 19.21 -22.33 -29.28
CA ASN A 73 18.84 -23.21 -28.18
C ASN A 73 17.53 -22.75 -27.51
N PRO A 74 16.48 -23.59 -27.45
CA PRO A 74 15.19 -23.18 -26.90
C PRO A 74 15.23 -22.68 -25.44
N ARG A 75 16.07 -23.28 -24.59
CA ARG A 75 16.18 -22.88 -23.17
C ARG A 75 16.82 -21.52 -23.02
N ASP A 76 17.85 -21.25 -23.81
CA ASP A 76 18.57 -19.98 -23.78
C ASP A 76 17.75 -18.86 -24.42
N LYS A 77 17.04 -19.15 -25.51
CA LYS A 77 16.03 -18.25 -26.09
C LYS A 77 14.97 -17.79 -25.08
N MET A 78 14.52 -18.69 -24.19
CA MET A 78 13.61 -18.34 -23.09
C MET A 78 14.27 -17.40 -22.08
N LYS A 79 15.53 -17.65 -21.68
CA LYS A 79 16.27 -16.78 -20.76
C LYS A 79 16.49 -15.39 -21.35
N ILE A 80 16.87 -15.30 -22.63
CA ILE A 80 17.04 -14.04 -23.37
C ILE A 80 15.73 -13.24 -23.35
N THR A 81 14.63 -13.89 -23.70
CA THR A 81 13.31 -13.24 -23.70
C THR A 81 12.88 -12.82 -22.31
N SER A 82 13.15 -13.64 -21.28
CA SER A 82 12.89 -13.30 -19.89
C SER A 82 13.67 -12.06 -19.43
N ALA A 83 14.97 -11.98 -19.75
CA ALA A 83 15.81 -10.83 -19.45
C ALA A 83 15.29 -9.56 -20.14
N TYR A 84 14.99 -9.64 -21.44
CA TYR A 84 14.39 -8.53 -22.20
C TYR A 84 13.11 -8.01 -21.54
N ASN A 85 12.19 -8.91 -21.19
CA ASN A 85 10.92 -8.54 -20.57
C ASN A 85 11.12 -7.88 -19.20
N LYS A 86 12.07 -8.35 -18.39
CA LYS A 86 12.39 -7.73 -17.08
C LYS A 86 12.90 -6.31 -17.26
N ILE A 87 13.84 -6.09 -18.19
CA ILE A 87 14.39 -4.77 -18.50
C ILE A 87 13.28 -3.82 -18.96
N LYS A 88 12.48 -4.22 -19.95
CA LYS A 88 11.39 -3.38 -20.45
C LYS A 88 10.33 -3.09 -19.39
N THR A 89 10.00 -4.08 -18.56
CA THR A 89 9.03 -3.89 -17.46
C THR A 89 9.52 -2.85 -16.47
N PHE A 90 10.79 -2.91 -16.04
CA PHE A 90 11.36 -1.96 -15.10
C PHE A 90 11.37 -0.52 -15.63
N ILE A 91 11.75 -0.34 -16.89
CA ILE A 91 11.76 1.00 -17.52
C ILE A 91 10.34 1.54 -17.66
N ASN A 92 9.38 0.67 -17.95
CA ASN A 92 7.97 1.03 -18.15
C ASN A 92 7.15 1.13 -16.85
N LEU A 93 7.76 1.01 -15.66
CA LEU A 93 7.04 1.28 -14.41
C LEU A 93 6.46 2.69 -14.46
N LYS A 94 5.25 2.88 -13.96
CA LYS A 94 4.57 4.17 -14.01
C LYS A 94 4.65 4.86 -12.65
N LYS A 95 4.62 6.19 -12.65
CA LYS A 95 4.37 6.95 -11.43
C LYS A 95 3.11 6.43 -10.75
N ASN A 96 3.17 6.33 -9.42
CA ASN A 96 2.17 5.73 -8.53
C ASN A 96 2.05 4.19 -8.58
N ASP A 97 2.80 3.47 -9.43
CA ASP A 97 2.88 2.02 -9.29
C ASP A 97 3.44 1.66 -7.89
N ILE A 98 2.91 0.59 -7.31
CA ILE A 98 3.34 0.08 -6.01
C ILE A 98 4.39 -1.00 -6.22
N VAL A 99 5.49 -0.91 -5.47
CA VAL A 99 6.58 -1.87 -5.48
C VAL A 99 6.69 -2.56 -4.13
N VAL A 100 6.92 -3.87 -4.16
CA VAL A 100 7.19 -4.69 -2.98
C VAL A 100 8.56 -5.33 -3.15
N VAL A 101 9.48 -5.02 -2.24
CA VAL A 101 10.85 -5.53 -2.27
C VAL A 101 11.10 -6.40 -1.04
N PRO A 102 11.54 -7.66 -1.20
CA PRO A 102 11.87 -8.52 -0.07
C PRO A 102 13.29 -8.29 0.43
N SER A 103 13.49 -8.42 1.74
CA SER A 103 14.82 -8.53 2.34
C SER A 103 15.42 -9.93 2.15
N ARG A 104 16.64 -10.16 2.66
CA ARG A 104 17.26 -11.49 2.67
C ARG A 104 16.35 -12.52 3.33
N ASN A 105 16.24 -13.69 2.71
CA ASN A 105 15.28 -14.76 3.05
C ASN A 105 13.79 -14.34 3.01
N SER A 106 13.51 -13.13 2.51
CA SER A 106 12.18 -12.52 2.52
C SER A 106 11.57 -12.46 3.91
N ASN A 107 12.39 -12.17 4.92
CA ASN A 107 11.96 -12.01 6.31
C ASN A 107 11.17 -10.70 6.51
N GLN A 108 11.49 -9.68 5.72
CA GLN A 108 10.77 -8.41 5.67
C GLN A 108 10.37 -8.10 4.23
N LEU A 109 9.27 -7.37 4.08
CA LEU A 109 8.82 -6.79 2.82
C LEU A 109 8.77 -5.27 2.99
N ALA A 110 9.46 -4.55 2.11
CA ALA A 110 9.33 -3.10 1.97
C ALA A 110 8.27 -2.80 0.91
N PHE A 111 7.37 -1.88 1.24
CA PHE A 111 6.30 -1.42 0.38
C PHE A 111 6.57 0.04 0.02
N GLY A 112 6.57 0.35 -1.27
CA GLY A 112 6.88 1.69 -1.75
C GLY A 112 6.09 2.08 -2.98
N ARG A 113 6.08 3.37 -3.27
CA ARG A 113 5.41 3.99 -4.41
C ARG A 113 6.44 4.59 -5.35
N VAL A 114 6.31 4.33 -6.65
CA VAL A 114 7.12 4.98 -7.68
C VAL A 114 6.72 6.45 -7.78
N ILE A 115 7.66 7.38 -7.61
CA ILE A 115 7.36 8.82 -7.61
C ILE A 115 7.84 9.56 -8.86
N ASP A 116 8.71 8.95 -9.66
CA ASP A 116 9.20 9.50 -10.92
C ASP A 116 8.37 9.04 -12.13
N ASP A 117 8.37 9.86 -13.18
CA ASP A 117 7.68 9.55 -14.43
C ASP A 117 8.49 8.58 -15.30
N ASN A 118 9.82 8.65 -15.22
CA ASN A 118 10.74 7.88 -16.06
C ASN A 118 11.94 7.36 -15.26
N ALA A 119 12.51 6.24 -15.73
CA ALA A 119 13.79 5.76 -15.23
C ALA A 119 14.92 6.77 -15.51
N TYR A 120 15.92 6.78 -14.64
CA TYR A 120 17.11 7.63 -14.76
C TYR A 120 18.39 6.85 -14.54
N GLU A 121 19.52 7.44 -14.95
CA GLU A 121 20.86 6.89 -14.74
C GLU A 121 21.64 7.74 -13.75
N VAL A 122 22.45 7.09 -12.91
CA VAL A 122 23.39 7.77 -12.01
C VAL A 122 24.77 7.79 -12.66
N SER A 123 25.15 8.95 -13.21
CA SER A 123 26.37 9.15 -14.01
C SER A 123 27.65 8.67 -13.34
N ASN A 124 27.81 8.90 -12.03
CA ASN A 124 29.04 8.56 -11.29
C ASN A 124 29.20 7.06 -11.02
N LEU A 125 28.21 6.23 -11.36
CA LEU A 125 28.22 4.78 -11.19
C LEU A 125 28.30 4.01 -12.52
N VAL A 126 28.25 4.72 -13.65
CA VAL A 126 28.37 4.11 -14.99
C VAL A 126 29.76 3.49 -15.18
N GLU A 127 30.81 4.12 -14.62
CA GLU A 127 32.19 3.60 -14.65
C GLU A 127 32.41 2.43 -13.67
N ASN A 128 31.64 2.37 -12.57
CA ASN A 128 31.71 1.31 -11.56
C ASN A 128 30.77 0.12 -11.86
N GLY A 129 29.95 0.21 -12.91
CA GLY A 129 29.20 -0.91 -13.50
C GLY A 129 28.12 -1.56 -12.63
N THR A 130 27.59 -0.88 -11.61
CA THR A 130 26.62 -1.47 -10.67
C THR A 130 25.35 -0.65 -10.53
N HIS A 131 24.22 -1.22 -10.98
CA HIS A 131 22.86 -0.77 -10.66
C HIS A 131 22.61 0.73 -10.92
N PHE A 132 23.14 1.27 -12.03
CA PHE A 132 23.03 2.69 -12.35
C PHE A 132 21.67 3.08 -12.93
N LYS A 133 20.90 2.14 -13.48
CA LYS A 133 19.52 2.38 -13.96
C LYS A 133 18.53 2.27 -12.79
N ARG A 134 17.88 3.38 -12.44
CA ARG A 134 17.10 3.52 -11.20
C ARG A 134 15.70 4.07 -11.41
N ARG A 135 14.84 3.80 -10.42
CA ARG A 135 13.55 4.47 -10.17
C ARG A 135 13.51 4.99 -8.75
N LYS A 136 13.02 6.21 -8.55
CA LYS A 136 12.79 6.84 -7.25
C LYS A 136 11.55 6.24 -6.60
N ILE A 137 11.69 5.85 -5.36
CA ILE A 137 10.64 5.21 -4.57
C ILE A 137 10.44 5.99 -3.27
N GLU A 138 9.19 6.37 -3.00
CA GLU A 138 8.77 6.75 -1.66
C GLU A 138 8.41 5.47 -0.90
N TRP A 139 9.21 5.11 0.11
CA TRP A 139 8.94 3.93 0.93
C TRP A 139 7.87 4.26 1.98
N ILE A 140 6.81 3.46 2.00
CA ILE A 140 5.64 3.66 2.86
C ILE A 140 5.82 2.89 4.16
N ASP A 141 6.19 1.62 4.08
CA ASP A 141 6.36 0.77 5.25
C ASP A 141 7.32 -0.41 5.00
N ILE A 142 7.90 -0.94 6.07
CA ILE A 142 8.69 -2.16 6.09
C ILE A 142 8.13 -3.07 7.17
N LYS A 143 7.43 -4.14 6.74
CA LYS A 143 6.82 -5.09 7.67
C LYS A 143 7.57 -6.42 7.71
N ASN A 144 7.58 -7.06 8.87
CA ASN A 144 8.02 -8.45 8.98
C ASN A 144 6.98 -9.35 8.30
N ILE A 145 7.42 -10.35 7.52
CA ILE A 145 6.49 -11.22 6.82
C ILE A 145 5.55 -11.98 7.77
N LYS A 146 5.98 -12.24 9.01
CA LYS A 146 5.17 -12.92 10.04
C LYS A 146 4.02 -12.06 10.57
N SER A 147 4.12 -10.73 10.47
CA SER A 147 3.05 -9.83 10.88
C SER A 147 2.06 -9.52 9.76
N LEU A 148 2.29 -10.03 8.55
CA LEU A 148 1.45 -9.82 7.39
C LEU A 148 0.46 -10.98 7.22
N ASN A 149 -0.59 -10.74 6.43
CA ASN A 149 -1.53 -11.80 6.04
C ASN A 149 -0.77 -13.00 5.42
N PRO A 150 -1.12 -14.26 5.75
CA PRO A 150 -0.44 -15.44 5.22
C PRO A 150 -0.36 -15.51 3.69
N ILE A 151 -1.23 -14.81 2.96
CA ILE A 151 -1.13 -14.73 1.50
C ILE A 151 0.19 -14.11 1.01
N PHE A 152 0.87 -13.31 1.83
CA PHE A 152 2.20 -12.78 1.51
C PHE A 152 3.28 -13.87 1.41
N TYR A 153 3.05 -15.07 1.96
CA TYR A 153 3.90 -16.24 1.67
C TYR A 153 3.85 -16.63 0.18
N GLN A 154 2.72 -16.43 -0.50
CA GLN A 154 2.59 -16.63 -1.94
C GLN A 154 3.21 -15.48 -2.75
N VAL A 155 3.22 -14.26 -2.22
CA VAL A 155 3.92 -13.13 -2.85
C VAL A 155 5.43 -13.41 -2.88
N LYS A 156 6.01 -13.82 -1.75
CA LYS A 156 7.46 -14.07 -1.65
C LYS A 156 7.95 -15.32 -2.39
N SER A 157 7.08 -16.24 -2.77
CA SER A 157 7.49 -17.46 -3.51
C SER A 157 7.97 -17.13 -4.93
N ASN A 158 7.69 -15.92 -5.42
CA ASN A 158 8.03 -15.48 -6.77
C ASN A 158 9.55 -15.31 -6.99
N GLN A 159 10.18 -16.24 -7.70
CA GLN A 159 11.64 -16.24 -7.94
C GLN A 159 12.11 -15.29 -9.05
N HIS A 160 11.21 -14.54 -9.71
CA HIS A 160 11.61 -13.62 -10.76
C HIS A 160 12.08 -12.27 -10.19
N SER A 161 13.05 -11.65 -10.86
CA SER A 161 13.59 -10.33 -10.48
C SER A 161 12.54 -9.22 -10.47
N ILE A 162 11.59 -9.26 -11.40
CA ILE A 162 10.42 -8.38 -11.42
C ILE A 162 9.19 -9.18 -11.83
N SER A 163 8.05 -8.92 -11.21
CA SER A 163 6.80 -9.60 -11.53
C SER A 163 5.58 -8.79 -11.19
N ASN A 164 4.54 -8.93 -12.01
CA ASN A 164 3.24 -8.36 -11.70
C ASN A 164 2.58 -9.17 -10.57
N ILE A 165 2.20 -8.46 -9.51
CA ILE A 165 1.51 -9.00 -8.33
C ILE A 165 0.15 -8.33 -8.11
N LYS A 166 -0.45 -7.76 -9.17
CA LYS A 166 -1.75 -7.05 -9.09
C LYS A 166 -2.87 -7.89 -8.49
N ARG A 167 -2.82 -9.23 -8.64
CA ARG A 167 -3.77 -10.15 -7.98
C ARG A 167 -3.77 -10.07 -6.45
N PHE A 168 -2.69 -9.56 -5.85
CA PHE A 168 -2.57 -9.36 -4.40
C PHE A 168 -2.86 -7.92 -3.97
N ALA A 169 -3.30 -7.05 -4.88
CA ALA A 169 -3.55 -5.63 -4.62
C ALA A 169 -4.42 -5.39 -3.37
N PRO A 170 -5.56 -6.08 -3.15
CA PRO A 170 -6.39 -5.82 -1.96
C PRO A 170 -5.66 -6.07 -0.64
N TYR A 171 -4.67 -6.97 -0.61
CA TYR A 171 -3.88 -7.25 0.59
C TYR A 171 -2.74 -6.25 0.75
N ILE A 172 -2.17 -5.77 -0.36
CA ILE A 172 -1.11 -4.75 -0.35
C ILE A 172 -1.69 -3.40 0.04
N ASP A 173 -2.85 -3.02 -0.49
CA ASP A 173 -3.53 -1.75 -0.21
C ASP A 173 -3.77 -1.57 1.29
N ARG A 174 -4.23 -2.62 1.98
CA ARG A 174 -4.43 -2.65 3.44
C ARG A 174 -3.15 -2.52 4.26
N VAL A 175 -1.98 -2.79 3.68
CA VAL A 175 -0.69 -2.61 4.35
C VAL A 175 -0.18 -1.19 4.16
N ILE A 176 -0.42 -0.60 3.00
CA ILE A 176 0.13 0.72 2.64
C ILE A 176 -0.79 1.89 3.00
N GLY A 177 -2.04 1.63 3.39
CA GLY A 177 -2.98 2.68 3.75
C GLY A 177 -4.11 2.17 4.64
N ASN A 178 -4.42 2.95 5.68
CA ASN A 178 -5.53 2.68 6.59
C ASN A 178 -6.80 3.43 6.19
N LEU A 179 -6.69 4.52 5.44
CA LEU A 179 -7.82 5.23 4.85
C LEU A 179 -7.46 5.69 3.44
N TYR A 180 -8.14 5.14 2.43
CA TYR A 180 -7.85 5.45 1.04
C TYR A 180 -9.10 5.32 0.17
N LYS A 181 -9.10 6.05 -0.95
CA LYS A 181 -10.10 5.95 -2.01
C LYS A 181 -9.54 5.10 -3.16
N LYS A 182 -10.33 4.17 -3.66
CA LYS A 182 -9.99 3.36 -4.84
C LYS A 182 -11.21 3.24 -5.75
N GLY A 183 -11.11 3.83 -6.94
CA GLY A 183 -12.29 4.06 -7.76
C GLY A 183 -13.24 5.02 -7.03
N ASP A 184 -14.50 4.62 -6.86
CA ASP A 184 -15.51 5.40 -6.12
C ASP A 184 -15.69 4.97 -4.66
N GLU A 185 -15.02 3.89 -4.24
CA GLU A 185 -15.10 3.34 -2.91
C GLU A 185 -14.04 3.95 -1.98
N THR A 186 -14.46 4.30 -0.77
CA THR A 186 -13.56 4.63 0.34
C THR A 186 -13.36 3.36 1.17
N HIS A 187 -12.11 3.06 1.49
CA HIS A 187 -11.68 1.93 2.30
C HIS A 187 -11.10 2.45 3.61
N PHE A 188 -11.57 1.91 4.73
CA PHE A 188 -11.04 2.20 6.05
C PHE A 188 -10.68 0.89 6.77
N VAL A 189 -9.40 0.73 7.12
CA VAL A 189 -8.81 -0.48 7.68
C VAL A 189 -8.50 -0.26 9.17
N LEU A 190 -9.09 -1.10 10.01
CA LEU A 190 -8.84 -1.20 11.44
C LEU A 190 -8.00 -2.46 11.70
N ASN A 191 -6.74 -2.28 12.09
CA ASN A 191 -5.84 -3.38 12.43
C ASN A 191 -6.04 -3.79 13.89
N ILE A 192 -6.48 -5.03 14.13
CA ILE A 192 -6.72 -5.61 15.46
C ILE A 192 -5.47 -6.37 15.88
N GLU A 193 -4.78 -5.89 16.91
CA GLU A 193 -3.55 -6.52 17.40
C GLU A 193 -3.75 -7.52 18.53
N LYS A 194 -4.98 -7.68 19.00
CA LYS A 194 -5.35 -8.63 20.05
C LYS A 194 -4.89 -10.04 19.70
N GLU A 195 -4.03 -10.62 20.54
CA GLU A 195 -3.45 -11.97 20.40
C GLU A 195 -4.33 -13.08 21.03
N GLU A 196 -5.34 -12.68 21.79
CA GLU A 196 -6.31 -13.56 22.43
C GLU A 196 -7.66 -13.58 21.69
N ASN A 197 -8.60 -14.40 22.17
CA ASN A 197 -9.93 -14.49 21.57
C ASN A 197 -10.65 -13.14 21.57
N ILE A 198 -11.24 -12.79 20.43
CA ILE A 198 -12.10 -11.62 20.28
C ILE A 198 -13.46 -11.96 20.90
N ASN A 199 -13.90 -11.15 21.87
CA ASN A 199 -15.23 -11.31 22.46
C ASN A 199 -16.30 -10.91 21.42
N PHE A 200 -17.36 -11.71 21.36
CA PHE A 200 -18.45 -11.50 20.41
C PHE A 200 -19.21 -10.17 20.64
N GLU A 201 -19.51 -9.84 21.90
CA GLU A 201 -20.25 -8.62 22.25
C GLU A 201 -19.42 -7.37 21.98
N ASP A 202 -18.10 -7.40 22.22
CA ASP A 202 -17.20 -6.28 21.88
C ASP A 202 -17.19 -6.04 20.36
N LEU A 203 -17.06 -7.12 19.57
CA LEU A 203 -17.09 -7.02 18.11
C LEU A 203 -18.45 -6.55 17.60
N ARG A 204 -19.54 -7.07 18.15
CA ARG A 204 -20.91 -6.67 17.80
C ARG A 204 -21.14 -5.20 18.13
N SER A 205 -20.79 -4.77 19.34
CA SER A 205 -20.91 -3.38 19.78
C SER A 205 -20.15 -2.45 18.85
N LEU A 206 -18.92 -2.80 18.47
CA LEU A 206 -18.14 -2.04 17.49
C LEU A 206 -18.90 -1.91 16.14
N MET A 207 -19.42 -3.00 15.60
CA MET A 207 -20.15 -2.99 14.32
C MET A 207 -21.45 -2.17 14.39
N ASP A 208 -22.23 -2.35 15.46
CA ASP A 208 -23.48 -1.63 15.67
C ASP A 208 -23.20 -0.12 15.80
N ASN A 209 -22.18 0.25 16.57
CA ASN A 209 -21.75 1.64 16.74
C ASN A 209 -21.25 2.26 15.43
N ILE A 210 -20.44 1.55 14.65
CA ILE A 210 -19.98 2.00 13.32
C ILE A 210 -21.18 2.28 12.42
N ASN A 211 -22.16 1.38 12.39
CA ASN A 211 -23.36 1.54 11.58
C ASN A 211 -24.16 2.79 12.00
N ILE A 212 -24.42 2.95 13.31
CA ILE A 212 -25.11 4.14 13.85
C ILE A 212 -24.38 5.42 13.45
N LEU A 213 -23.06 5.46 13.62
CA LEU A 213 -22.26 6.65 13.34
C LEU A 213 -22.28 7.01 11.85
N ILE A 214 -22.14 6.03 10.94
CA ILE A 214 -22.20 6.30 9.49
C ILE A 214 -23.55 6.89 9.08
N ASN A 215 -24.66 6.33 9.57
CA ASN A 215 -26.00 6.85 9.27
C ASN A 215 -26.15 8.30 9.76
N ASN A 216 -25.76 8.56 11.02
CA ASN A 216 -25.86 9.90 11.59
C ASN A 216 -24.97 10.92 10.87
N ILE A 217 -23.73 10.55 10.51
CA ILE A 217 -22.82 11.41 9.74
C ILE A 217 -23.41 11.72 8.36
N ASN A 218 -23.99 10.72 7.68
CA ASN A 218 -24.57 10.88 6.36
C ASN A 218 -25.74 11.89 6.39
N GLU A 219 -26.66 11.71 7.35
CA GLU A 219 -27.80 12.61 7.55
C GLU A 219 -27.37 14.02 7.98
N ASP A 220 -26.53 14.14 9.02
CA ASP A 220 -26.18 15.42 9.63
C ASP A 220 -25.39 16.32 8.68
N LEU A 221 -24.60 15.74 7.77
CA LEU A 221 -23.82 16.46 6.77
C LEU A 221 -24.51 16.59 5.41
N GLY A 222 -25.72 16.04 5.27
CA GLY A 222 -26.42 15.99 4.00
C GLY A 222 -25.62 15.28 2.91
N PHE A 223 -24.83 14.28 3.30
CA PHE A 223 -24.18 13.39 2.33
C PHE A 223 -25.28 12.46 1.80
N ASN A 224 -25.45 12.43 0.48
CA ASN A 224 -26.43 11.56 -0.16
C ASN A 224 -25.79 10.19 -0.46
N ASP A 225 -25.01 9.64 0.48
CA ASP A 225 -24.36 8.33 0.27
C ASP A 225 -25.44 7.23 0.30
N ASN A 226 -25.33 6.23 -0.59
CA ASN A 226 -26.20 5.04 -0.53
C ASN A 226 -25.84 4.21 0.71
N LEU A 227 -26.74 4.07 1.66
CA LEU A 227 -26.51 3.35 2.92
C LEU A 227 -26.56 1.83 2.75
N ASP A 228 -27.23 1.33 1.72
CA ASP A 228 -27.31 -0.11 1.42
C ASP A 228 -25.97 -0.67 0.90
N ASP A 229 -25.14 0.19 0.28
CA ASP A 229 -23.80 -0.16 -0.21
C ASP A 229 -22.74 0.14 0.87
N PHE A 230 -22.81 -0.58 2.00
CA PHE A 230 -21.81 -0.54 3.06
C PHE A 230 -21.35 -1.96 3.43
N PHE A 231 -20.08 -2.26 3.17
CA PHE A 231 -19.53 -3.60 3.31
C PHE A 231 -18.47 -3.68 4.40
N VAL A 232 -18.39 -4.84 5.06
CA VAL A 232 -17.33 -5.16 6.03
C VAL A 232 -16.62 -6.44 5.60
N LYS A 233 -15.28 -6.41 5.60
CA LYS A 233 -14.43 -7.59 5.43
C LYS A 233 -13.65 -7.83 6.71
N ILE A 234 -13.87 -8.97 7.35
CA ILE A 234 -13.20 -9.35 8.59
C ILE A 234 -12.22 -10.48 8.33
N ASN A 235 -11.00 -10.34 8.82
CA ASN A 235 -10.02 -11.41 8.88
C ASN A 235 -9.78 -11.76 10.36
N LEU A 236 -10.53 -12.76 10.87
CA LEU A 236 -10.59 -13.15 12.28
C LEU A 236 -9.37 -13.95 12.80
N GLN A 237 -8.31 -14.09 12.02
CA GLN A 237 -7.05 -14.60 12.56
C GLN A 237 -6.54 -13.60 13.61
N SER A 238 -6.01 -14.07 14.73
CA SER A 238 -5.41 -13.21 15.74
C SER A 238 -3.89 -13.29 15.59
N LYS A 239 -3.17 -12.21 15.23
CA LYS A 239 -3.61 -10.83 14.91
C LYS A 239 -4.37 -10.72 13.57
N GLY A 240 -5.32 -9.78 13.49
CA GLY A 240 -6.34 -9.70 12.42
C GLY A 240 -6.68 -8.30 11.95
N THR A 241 -7.62 -8.18 11.00
CA THR A 241 -8.00 -6.87 10.43
C THR A 241 -9.50 -6.80 10.14
N ILE A 242 -10.13 -5.67 10.44
CA ILE A 242 -11.47 -5.29 9.97
C ILE A 242 -11.30 -4.21 8.90
N GLU A 243 -11.83 -4.42 7.70
CA GLU A 243 -11.92 -3.40 6.65
C GLU A 243 -13.39 -3.02 6.43
N LEU A 244 -13.68 -1.72 6.55
CA LEU A 244 -14.96 -1.11 6.21
C LEU A 244 -14.86 -0.48 4.81
N ILE A 245 -15.84 -0.71 3.94
CA ILE A 245 -15.83 -0.26 2.54
C ILE A 245 -17.15 0.43 2.24
N LYS A 246 -17.10 1.69 1.80
CA LYS A 246 -18.30 2.47 1.48
C LYS A 246 -18.06 3.45 0.33
N ALA A 247 -18.99 3.54 -0.61
CA ALA A 247 -19.02 4.63 -1.57
C ALA A 247 -19.49 5.93 -0.89
N GLY A 248 -18.78 7.04 -1.14
CA GLY A 248 -19.12 8.36 -0.57
C GLY A 248 -18.15 8.88 0.49
N LYS A 249 -18.62 9.82 1.34
CA LYS A 249 -17.77 10.66 2.20
C LYS A 249 -17.89 10.35 3.69
N SER A 250 -18.99 9.72 4.12
CA SER A 250 -19.29 9.43 5.53
C SER A 250 -18.20 8.61 6.22
N LEU A 251 -17.62 7.62 5.53
CA LEU A 251 -16.58 6.74 6.10
C LEU A 251 -15.28 7.49 6.46
N ALA A 252 -14.93 8.55 5.73
CA ALA A 252 -13.75 9.36 6.03
C ALA A 252 -13.93 10.19 7.32
N VAL A 253 -15.14 10.70 7.55
CA VAL A 253 -15.48 11.43 8.79
C VAL A 253 -15.54 10.46 9.96
N LEU A 254 -16.10 9.25 9.79
CA LEU A 254 -16.05 8.21 10.81
C LEU A 254 -14.60 7.89 11.20
N ALA A 255 -13.71 7.67 10.23
CA ALA A 255 -12.30 7.38 10.48
C ALA A 255 -11.64 8.49 11.33
N PHE A 256 -11.93 9.76 11.04
CA PHE A 256 -11.45 10.89 11.83
C PHE A 256 -12.00 10.87 13.27
N LEU A 257 -13.30 10.63 13.45
CA LEU A 257 -13.92 10.58 14.78
C LEU A 257 -13.41 9.42 15.63
N LEU A 258 -13.19 8.24 15.02
CA LEU A 258 -12.59 7.10 15.72
C LEU A 258 -11.14 7.42 16.14
N THR A 259 -10.38 8.10 15.29
CA THR A 259 -9.03 8.58 15.63
C THR A 259 -9.08 9.57 16.79
N ALA A 260 -10.03 10.52 16.77
CA ALA A 260 -10.19 11.53 17.81
C ALA A 260 -10.60 10.94 19.17
N VAL A 261 -11.48 9.93 19.20
CA VAL A 261 -11.84 9.25 20.45
C VAL A 261 -10.68 8.43 21.00
N SER A 262 -9.95 7.70 20.15
CA SER A 262 -8.76 6.95 20.55
C SER A 262 -7.64 7.84 21.10
N CYS A 263 -7.54 9.09 20.63
CA CYS A 263 -6.58 10.07 21.14
C CYS A 263 -7.08 10.88 22.34
N GLY A 264 -8.34 10.73 22.75
CA GLY A 264 -8.95 11.57 23.77
C GLY A 264 -9.10 13.04 23.36
N THR A 265 -9.19 13.35 22.06
CA THR A 265 -9.26 14.73 21.52
C THR A 265 -10.65 15.13 21.03
N LEU A 266 -11.71 14.37 21.36
CA LEU A 266 -13.09 14.67 20.98
C LEU A 266 -13.53 16.08 21.39
N ASP A 267 -13.19 16.50 22.60
CA ASP A 267 -13.63 17.79 23.14
C ASP A 267 -12.78 18.98 22.63
N ASN A 268 -11.68 18.70 21.92
CA ASN A 268 -10.72 19.70 21.41
C ASN A 268 -10.91 20.00 19.91
N GLN A 269 -12.10 19.74 19.35
CA GLN A 269 -12.38 19.98 17.94
C GLN A 269 -12.93 21.38 17.70
N ASP A 270 -12.28 22.18 16.85
CA ASP A 270 -12.68 23.58 16.59
C ASP A 270 -13.83 23.74 15.57
N ASP A 271 -14.13 22.70 14.79
CA ASP A 271 -15.14 22.77 13.72
C ASP A 271 -16.56 22.57 14.28
N ILE A 272 -17.45 23.53 14.00
CA ILE A 272 -18.82 23.56 14.56
C ILE A 272 -19.66 22.36 14.09
N GLU A 273 -19.50 21.90 12.84
CA GLU A 273 -20.25 20.76 12.32
C GLU A 273 -19.77 19.47 12.98
N ILE A 274 -18.44 19.32 13.13
CA ILE A 274 -17.85 18.20 13.88
C ILE A 274 -18.28 18.23 15.35
N GLN A 275 -18.25 19.37 16.03
CA GLN A 275 -18.72 19.49 17.42
C GLN A 275 -20.19 19.08 17.57
N LYS A 276 -21.07 19.47 16.62
CA LYS A 276 -22.47 19.06 16.62
C LYS A 276 -22.61 17.53 16.51
N ILE A 277 -21.88 16.91 15.58
CA ILE A 277 -21.87 15.45 15.42
C ILE A 277 -21.36 14.79 16.70
N ILE A 278 -20.26 15.27 17.28
CA ILE A 278 -19.68 14.74 18.51
C ILE A 278 -20.69 14.84 19.66
N ASN A 279 -21.30 16.01 19.87
CA ASN A 279 -22.25 16.20 20.96
C ASN A 279 -23.49 15.31 20.83
N LYS A 280 -24.04 15.17 19.61
CA LYS A 280 -25.16 14.27 19.32
C LYS A 280 -24.81 12.80 19.55
N ASN A 281 -23.57 12.40 19.26
CA ASN A 281 -23.12 11.01 19.28
C ASN A 281 -22.20 10.66 20.46
N LYS A 282 -22.04 11.55 21.45
CA LYS A 282 -20.96 11.46 22.46
C LYS A 282 -20.92 10.12 23.19
N LYS A 283 -22.09 9.61 23.58
CA LYS A 283 -22.21 8.32 24.27
C LYS A 283 -21.74 7.15 23.39
N VAL A 284 -22.16 7.12 22.13
CA VAL A 284 -21.79 6.08 21.16
C VAL A 284 -20.30 6.14 20.84
N LEU A 285 -19.77 7.35 20.61
CA LEU A 285 -18.33 7.56 20.36
C LEU A 285 -17.48 7.06 21.53
N LEU A 286 -17.82 7.45 22.77
CA LEU A 286 -17.09 7.01 23.96
C LEU A 286 -17.16 5.49 24.17
N GLN A 287 -18.29 4.85 23.88
CA GLN A 287 -18.38 3.40 23.94
C GLN A 287 -17.52 2.75 22.85
N THR A 288 -17.56 3.28 21.63
CA THR A 288 -16.71 2.80 20.53
C THR A 288 -15.23 2.92 20.86
N GLY A 289 -14.81 4.01 21.52
CA GLY A 289 -13.44 4.17 22.01
C GLY A 289 -13.02 3.06 22.98
N LYS A 290 -13.90 2.68 23.92
CA LYS A 290 -13.64 1.54 24.82
C LYS A 290 -13.54 0.22 24.06
N ASP A 291 -14.43 -0.01 23.09
CA ASP A 291 -14.42 -1.23 22.29
C ASP A 291 -13.12 -1.32 21.47
N ILE A 292 -12.65 -0.21 20.88
CA ILE A 292 -11.36 -0.09 20.19
C ILE A 292 -10.20 -0.47 21.11
N ASP A 293 -10.18 0.05 22.34
CA ASP A 293 -9.14 -0.25 23.33
C ASP A 293 -9.17 -1.72 23.76
N THR A 294 -10.36 -2.28 24.04
CA THR A 294 -10.55 -3.69 24.42
C THR A 294 -10.18 -4.65 23.30
N LEU A 295 -10.41 -4.25 22.06
CA LEU A 295 -10.00 -5.00 20.86
C LEU A 295 -8.53 -4.77 20.48
N GLN A 296 -7.79 -3.93 21.22
CA GLN A 296 -6.39 -3.60 20.94
C GLN A 296 -6.18 -3.19 19.47
N VAL A 297 -7.05 -2.32 18.96
CA VAL A 297 -6.89 -1.76 17.61
C VAL A 297 -5.64 -0.89 17.60
N ASN A 298 -4.80 -0.98 16.55
CA ASN A 298 -3.62 -0.13 16.43
C ASN A 298 -4.01 1.33 16.13
N THR A 299 -4.13 2.13 17.17
CA THR A 299 -4.53 3.54 17.08
C THR A 299 -3.39 4.46 16.62
N SER A 300 -2.13 4.05 16.75
CA SER A 300 -0.97 4.82 16.26
C SER A 300 -0.96 4.93 14.73
N GLU A 301 -1.37 3.86 14.05
CA GLU A 301 -1.52 3.78 12.61
C GLU A 301 -2.74 4.58 12.09
N LEU A 302 -3.79 4.72 12.91
CA LEU A 302 -4.93 5.61 12.61
C LEU A 302 -4.52 7.08 12.65
N ASN A 303 -3.76 7.46 13.67
CA ASN A 303 -3.32 8.83 13.88
C ASN A 303 -2.52 9.38 12.69
N ASN A 304 -1.59 8.60 12.15
CA ASN A 304 -0.73 9.00 11.03
C ASN A 304 -1.50 9.55 9.81
N THR A 305 -2.73 9.06 9.59
CA THR A 305 -3.63 9.50 8.51
C THR A 305 -4.02 10.97 8.65
N PHE A 306 -4.24 11.45 9.89
CA PHE A 306 -4.80 12.77 10.15
C PHE A 306 -3.83 13.74 10.83
N SER A 307 -2.73 13.25 11.40
CA SER A 307 -1.70 14.07 12.06
C SER A 307 -0.61 14.59 11.12
N ASN A 308 -0.31 13.91 10.02
CA ASN A 308 0.64 14.41 9.03
C ASN A 308 -0.01 15.48 8.16
N GLY A 309 0.58 16.68 8.15
CA GLY A 309 0.32 17.70 7.14
C GLY A 309 0.99 17.30 5.83
N LYS A 310 0.36 16.42 5.07
CA LYS A 310 0.56 16.35 3.62
C LYS A 310 -0.71 16.89 2.97
#